data_AF-A0A9Q0N975-F1
#
_entry.id   AF-A0A9Q0N975-F1
#
_cell.length_a   1.000
_cell.length_b   1.000
_cell.length_c   1.000
_cell.angle_alpha   90.00
_cell.angle_beta   90.00
_cell.angle_gamma   90.00
#
_symmetry.space_group_name_H-M   'P 1'
#
loop_
_entity.id
_entity.type
_entity.pdbx_description
1 polymer ?
#
loop_
_entity_poly.entity_id
_entity_poly.type
_entity_poly.pdbx_seq_one_letter_code
_entity_poly.pdbx_strand_id
1 'polypeptide(L)'
;MSKYVNLLGAMKLKFVRSSIMEGSKSINKSVNFCKTDKHDAFKLAYHGDKMQLTANYLYQQESETLKRYQQRREDLVLMLGNKKKRLHHSIEGIDKKSIDDHIEFLQKEITEIDKMLNEIVDGSKELKEKTKILESIPGIGKCLASKLISFLPELGNKEYSSNELAAIVGIAPYARDSGNKKGRRGISSIPGTWKEAYDVGLRDYMLQVYNYMAMALALTGVLAFATLYFEPLTKLMFAVTPNGQIVGNTGFGTLVMFAPVGIALYFFMGFGTMKIETAKVLFWVYAALTGMSLASLGLVYTVNFCKTDKHDAFKLAYYGDKMQLTANYLYQQESETLKRYQQRREDLVLMLGNKKKRLHHSIEGIDKKSIDDHIEFLQKEITEIDKKLNEIVDGSKELKEKTKILESIPGIGKCLASKLISFLPELGNKEYSSNELAAIVGIAPYARDSDKR
;
A
#
# COMPACT_ATOMS: atom_id res chain seq x y z
N MET A 1 29.73 -2.95 -21.78
CA MET A 1 28.40 -3.18 -22.39
C MET A 1 28.44 -3.40 -23.91
N SER A 2 29.28 -2.69 -24.68
CA SER A 2 29.34 -2.83 -26.16
C SER A 2 29.71 -4.25 -26.69
N LYS A 3 30.60 -4.99 -26.02
CA LYS A 3 30.94 -6.38 -26.42
C LYS A 3 29.83 -7.43 -26.17
N TYR A 4 28.84 -7.14 -25.31
CA TYR A 4 27.74 -8.07 -24.99
C TYR A 4 26.51 -7.87 -25.86
N VAL A 5 26.35 -6.71 -26.50
CA VAL A 5 25.30 -6.44 -27.48
C VAL A 5 25.53 -7.26 -28.76
N ASN A 6 26.78 -7.44 -29.18
CA ASN A 6 27.11 -8.21 -30.41
C ASN A 6 26.98 -9.73 -30.23
N LEU A 7 27.19 -10.28 -29.04
CA LEU A 7 26.97 -11.71 -28.77
C LEU A 7 25.48 -12.05 -28.63
N LEU A 8 24.68 -11.11 -28.13
CA LEU A 8 23.21 -11.21 -28.07
C LEU A 8 22.53 -10.94 -29.42
N GLY A 9 23.20 -10.23 -30.35
CA GLY A 9 22.76 -10.11 -31.74
C GLY A 9 22.96 -11.37 -32.57
N ALA A 10 23.90 -12.25 -32.20
CA ALA A 10 24.17 -13.51 -32.89
C ALA A 10 23.18 -14.65 -32.50
N MET A 11 22.63 -14.59 -31.28
CA MET A 11 21.54 -15.48 -30.85
C MET A 11 20.21 -14.74 -31.05
N LYS A 12 19.50 -15.05 -32.15
CA LYS A 12 18.14 -14.56 -32.48
C LYS A 12 17.10 -14.94 -31.40
N LEU A 13 17.22 -14.44 -30.16
CA LEU A 13 16.28 -14.70 -29.08
C LEU A 13 15.28 -13.55 -28.99
N LYS A 14 14.12 -13.81 -29.58
CA LYS A 14 12.92 -12.97 -29.63
C LYS A 14 11.99 -13.37 -28.49
N PHE A 15 11.76 -12.48 -27.52
CA PHE A 15 10.81 -12.71 -26.44
C PHE A 15 9.37 -12.48 -26.91
N VAL A 16 8.47 -13.43 -26.62
CA VAL A 16 7.01 -13.33 -26.82
C VAL A 16 6.31 -13.69 -25.51
N ARG A 17 5.24 -12.96 -25.20
CA ARG A 17 4.33 -13.20 -24.07
C ARG A 17 3.28 -14.22 -24.53
N SER A 18 3.62 -15.51 -24.63
CA SER A 18 2.66 -16.58 -24.90
C SER A 18 2.65 -17.62 -23.78
N SER A 19 1.42 -18.02 -23.39
CA SER A 19 1.03 -19.21 -22.61
C SER A 19 2.13 -19.94 -21.82
N ILE A 20 2.43 -19.48 -20.60
CA ILE A 20 3.44 -20.10 -19.70
C ILE A 20 2.86 -21.24 -18.82
N MET A 21 1.58 -21.59 -18.96
CA MET A 21 0.90 -22.41 -17.94
C MET A 21 1.12 -23.94 -18.06
N GLU A 22 1.37 -24.49 -19.25
CA GLU A 22 1.55 -25.96 -19.38
C GLU A 22 2.94 -26.44 -18.94
N GLY A 23 3.97 -25.59 -19.02
CA GLY A 23 5.33 -25.94 -18.61
C GLY A 23 5.59 -25.95 -17.10
N SER A 24 4.73 -25.30 -16.31
CA SER A 24 4.96 -25.16 -14.85
C SER A 24 4.64 -26.41 -14.03
N LYS A 25 3.77 -27.31 -14.53
CA LYS A 25 3.33 -28.50 -13.79
C LYS A 25 4.36 -29.64 -13.76
N SER A 26 5.29 -29.68 -14.72
CA SER A 26 6.25 -30.78 -14.87
C SER A 26 7.63 -30.53 -14.23
N ILE A 27 7.90 -29.30 -13.76
CA ILE A 27 9.26 -28.87 -13.36
C ILE A 27 9.54 -28.97 -11.85
N ASN A 28 8.53 -29.07 -10.99
CA ASN A 28 8.74 -29.03 -9.53
C ASN A 28 9.26 -30.35 -8.90
N LYS A 29 9.60 -31.38 -9.70
CA LYS A 29 10.05 -32.67 -9.16
C LYS A 29 11.57 -32.91 -9.19
N SER A 30 12.37 -32.00 -9.74
CA SER A 30 13.82 -32.14 -9.66
C SER A 30 14.53 -30.80 -9.76
N VAL A 31 15.51 -30.63 -8.86
CA VAL A 31 16.58 -29.62 -8.88
C VAL A 31 16.29 -28.29 -8.16
N ASN A 32 16.72 -28.22 -6.89
CA ASN A 32 16.98 -27.00 -6.12
C ASN A 32 18.26 -26.31 -6.64
N PHE A 33 18.12 -25.26 -7.46
CA PHE A 33 19.16 -24.24 -7.64
C PHE A 33 18.51 -22.85 -7.56
N CYS A 34 19.23 -21.88 -6.98
CA CYS A 34 18.77 -20.53 -6.67
C CYS A 34 18.05 -19.84 -7.85
N LYS A 35 16.84 -19.32 -7.59
CA LYS A 35 16.08 -18.49 -8.52
C LYS A 35 16.94 -17.32 -9.01
N THR A 36 17.33 -17.36 -10.27
CA THR A 36 18.10 -16.30 -10.93
C THR A 36 17.46 -16.04 -12.30
N ASP A 37 17.28 -14.77 -12.66
CA ASP A 37 16.56 -14.35 -13.87
C ASP A 37 17.10 -15.01 -15.15
N LYS A 38 18.41 -15.32 -15.17
CA LYS A 38 19.08 -16.03 -16.28
C LYS A 38 18.61 -17.48 -16.45
N HIS A 39 18.41 -18.20 -15.35
CA HIS A 39 17.99 -19.60 -15.38
C HIS A 39 16.49 -19.74 -15.67
N ASP A 40 15.67 -18.82 -15.17
CA ASP A 40 14.23 -18.80 -15.47
C ASP A 40 14.01 -18.46 -16.95
N ALA A 41 14.78 -17.51 -17.50
CA ALA A 41 14.77 -17.22 -18.94
C ALA A 41 15.22 -18.43 -19.78
N PHE A 42 16.27 -19.15 -19.36
CA PHE A 42 16.73 -20.35 -20.06
C PHE A 42 15.69 -21.48 -20.04
N LYS A 43 15.03 -21.72 -18.89
CA LYS A 43 13.98 -22.74 -18.77
C LYS A 43 12.77 -22.44 -19.64
N LEU A 44 12.35 -21.17 -19.71
CA LEU A 44 11.27 -20.72 -20.59
C LEU A 44 11.66 -20.87 -22.07
N ALA A 45 12.88 -20.50 -22.44
CA ALA A 45 13.38 -20.63 -23.82
C ALA A 45 13.49 -22.11 -24.25
N TYR A 46 14.07 -22.96 -23.40
CA TYR A 46 14.17 -24.41 -23.66
C TYR A 46 12.79 -25.06 -23.82
N HIS A 47 11.82 -24.67 -23.00
CA HIS A 47 10.45 -25.17 -23.12
C HIS A 47 9.76 -24.66 -24.39
N GLY A 48 9.94 -23.38 -24.73
CA GLY A 48 9.38 -22.81 -25.95
C GLY A 48 9.91 -23.47 -27.21
N ASP A 49 11.21 -23.77 -27.24
CA ASP A 49 11.87 -24.52 -28.31
C ASP A 49 11.32 -25.96 -28.42
N LYS A 50 11.16 -26.66 -27.29
CA LYS A 50 10.59 -28.01 -27.27
C LYS A 50 9.13 -28.08 -27.72
N MET A 51 8.36 -27.04 -27.43
CA MET A 51 6.95 -26.92 -27.83
C MET A 51 6.79 -26.36 -29.26
N GLN A 52 7.90 -26.06 -29.96
CA GLN A 52 7.90 -25.42 -31.27
C GLN A 52 7.01 -24.16 -31.32
N LEU A 53 7.00 -23.40 -30.22
CA LEU A 53 6.20 -22.17 -30.15
C LEU A 53 6.73 -21.18 -31.18
N THR A 54 5.90 -20.80 -32.14
CA THR A 54 6.22 -19.73 -33.07
C THR A 54 6.29 -18.42 -32.31
N ALA A 55 7.48 -17.82 -32.24
CA ALA A 55 7.64 -16.47 -31.74
C ALA A 55 6.97 -15.50 -32.73
N ASN A 56 5.68 -15.23 -32.52
CA ASN A 56 4.96 -14.17 -33.23
C ASN A 56 5.53 -12.82 -32.79
N TYR A 57 6.60 -12.43 -33.48
CA TYR A 57 7.28 -11.16 -33.28
C TYR A 57 6.64 -10.13 -34.20
N LEU A 58 5.44 -9.69 -33.84
CA LEU A 58 4.83 -8.50 -34.41
C LEU A 58 4.31 -7.60 -33.29
N TYR A 59 5.19 -7.24 -32.36
CA TYR A 59 5.06 -5.93 -31.73
C TYR A 59 5.64 -4.94 -32.76
N GLN A 60 4.81 -4.44 -33.68
CA GLN A 60 5.19 -3.37 -34.59
C GLN A 60 5.62 -2.15 -33.76
N GLN A 61 6.63 -1.41 -34.21
CA GLN A 61 7.11 -0.19 -33.55
C GLN A 61 5.96 0.82 -33.29
N GLU A 62 4.96 0.85 -34.18
CA GLU A 62 3.73 1.64 -34.05
C GLU A 62 2.82 1.22 -32.88
N SER A 63 2.81 -0.07 -32.52
CA SER A 63 2.06 -0.57 -31.35
C SER A 63 2.72 -0.18 -30.02
N GLU A 64 4.05 -0.07 -29.99
CA GLU A 64 4.78 0.37 -28.80
C GLU A 64 4.63 1.88 -28.57
N THR A 65 4.67 2.68 -29.63
CA THR A 65 4.44 4.13 -29.52
C THR A 65 3.00 4.42 -29.06
N LEU A 66 1.99 3.77 -29.66
CA LEU A 66 0.60 3.89 -29.24
C LEU A 66 0.42 3.53 -27.76
N LYS A 67 1.00 2.41 -27.31
CA LYS A 67 0.96 1.98 -25.90
C LYS A 67 1.60 2.98 -24.96
N ARG A 68 2.73 3.58 -25.32
CA ARG A 68 3.41 4.59 -24.51
C ARG A 68 2.58 5.86 -24.36
N TYR A 69 2.00 6.37 -25.46
CA TYR A 69 1.09 7.51 -25.38
C TYR A 69 -0.15 7.19 -24.52
N GLN A 70 -0.69 5.96 -24.62
CA GLN A 70 -1.80 5.52 -23.76
C GLN A 70 -1.41 5.47 -22.28
N GLN A 71 -0.23 4.94 -21.95
CA GLN A 71 0.29 4.93 -20.57
C GLN A 71 0.52 6.35 -20.04
N ARG A 72 1.09 7.25 -20.86
CA ARG A 72 1.26 8.65 -20.48
C ARG A 72 -0.08 9.33 -20.21
N ARG A 73 -1.08 9.09 -21.05
CA ARG A 73 -2.44 9.59 -20.84
C ARG A 73 -3.02 9.12 -19.49
N GLU A 74 -2.86 7.84 -19.14
CA GLU A 74 -3.31 7.31 -17.85
C GLU A 74 -2.63 7.99 -16.66
N ASP A 75 -1.32 8.19 -16.75
CA ASP A 75 -0.55 8.92 -15.75
C ASP A 75 -1.09 10.35 -15.56
N LEU A 76 -1.40 11.06 -16.65
CA LEU A 76 -1.95 12.42 -16.59
C LEU A 76 -3.36 12.45 -16.00
N VAL A 77 -4.22 11.51 -16.37
CA VAL A 77 -5.58 11.40 -15.81
C VAL A 77 -5.53 11.12 -14.30
N LEU A 78 -4.60 10.27 -13.86
CA LEU A 78 -4.38 10.02 -12.44
C LEU A 78 -3.91 11.28 -11.71
N MET A 79 -2.94 12.01 -12.28
CA MET A 79 -2.47 13.29 -11.73
C MET A 79 -3.61 14.32 -11.64
N LEU A 80 -4.44 14.43 -12.68
CA LEU A 80 -5.59 15.31 -12.72
C LEU A 80 -6.62 14.95 -11.64
N GLY A 81 -6.92 13.66 -11.45
CA GLY A 81 -7.80 13.20 -10.39
C GLY A 81 -7.28 13.57 -9.00
N ASN A 82 -5.97 13.41 -8.78
CA ASN A 82 -5.33 13.79 -7.52
C ASN A 82 -5.36 15.31 -7.29
N LYS A 83 -5.16 16.12 -8.34
CA LYS A 83 -5.21 17.59 -8.25
C LYS A 83 -6.61 18.11 -7.98
N LYS A 84 -7.64 17.56 -8.63
CA LYS A 84 -9.05 17.89 -8.34
C LYS A 84 -9.43 17.59 -6.89
N LYS A 85 -9.02 16.44 -6.35
CA LYS A 85 -9.24 16.12 -4.93
C LYS A 85 -8.58 17.13 -4.00
N ARG A 86 -7.37 17.57 -4.33
CA ARG A 86 -6.63 18.58 -3.55
C ARG A 86 -7.28 19.96 -3.61
N LEU A 87 -7.88 20.34 -4.73
CA LEU A 87 -8.58 21.61 -4.88
C LEU A 87 -9.65 21.81 -3.80
N HIS A 88 -10.40 20.74 -3.45
CA HIS A 88 -11.41 20.78 -2.39
C HIS A 88 -10.87 21.10 -0.98
N HIS A 89 -9.57 20.88 -0.76
CA HIS A 89 -8.91 21.11 0.53
C HIS A 89 -7.91 22.29 0.48
N SER A 90 -7.86 23.01 -0.64
CA SER A 90 -6.92 24.13 -0.86
C SER A 90 -7.37 25.42 -0.17
N ILE A 91 -6.40 26.27 0.18
CA ILE A 91 -6.68 27.62 0.70
C ILE A 91 -6.82 28.61 -0.47
N GLU A 92 -7.71 29.60 -0.30
CA GLU A 92 -7.83 30.72 -1.23
C GLU A 92 -6.50 31.48 -1.44
N GLY A 93 -6.36 32.08 -2.62
CA GLY A 93 -5.12 32.74 -3.04
C GLY A 93 -4.28 31.84 -3.93
N ILE A 94 -2.96 31.81 -3.68
CA ILE A 94 -1.99 31.26 -4.64
C ILE A 94 -1.96 29.74 -4.63
N ASP A 95 -2.25 29.09 -3.51
CA ASP A 95 -2.34 27.63 -3.45
C ASP A 95 -3.46 27.11 -4.36
N LYS A 96 -4.67 27.66 -4.22
CA LYS A 96 -5.80 27.34 -5.12
C LYS A 96 -5.50 27.70 -6.57
N LYS A 97 -4.98 28.90 -6.84
CA LYS A 97 -4.61 29.33 -8.20
C LYS A 97 -3.58 28.39 -8.84
N SER A 98 -2.51 28.03 -8.14
CA SER A 98 -1.49 27.07 -8.60
C SER A 98 -2.11 25.68 -8.87
N ILE A 99 -3.06 25.23 -8.05
CA ILE A 99 -3.76 23.97 -8.31
C ILE A 99 -4.62 24.07 -9.58
N ASP A 100 -5.35 25.17 -9.76
CA ASP A 100 -6.19 25.41 -10.94
C ASP A 100 -5.34 25.52 -12.22
N ASP A 101 -4.25 26.29 -12.19
CA ASP A 101 -3.30 26.41 -13.30
C ASP A 101 -2.70 25.04 -13.66
N HIS A 102 -2.39 24.20 -12.67
CA HIS A 102 -1.91 22.83 -12.92
C HIS A 102 -3.01 21.92 -13.48
N ILE A 103 -4.27 22.08 -13.06
CA ILE A 103 -5.40 21.36 -13.65
C ILE A 103 -5.57 21.75 -15.12
N GLU A 104 -5.51 23.05 -15.44
CA GLU A 104 -5.61 23.54 -16.82
C GLU A 104 -4.46 23.02 -17.68
N PHE A 105 -3.22 23.04 -17.16
CA PHE A 105 -2.06 22.45 -17.81
C PHE A 105 -2.26 20.95 -18.10
N LEU A 106 -2.71 20.17 -17.11
CA LEU A 106 -2.95 18.73 -17.28
C LEU A 106 -4.08 18.45 -18.27
N GLN A 107 -5.14 19.27 -18.29
CA GLN A 107 -6.22 19.15 -19.26
C GLN A 107 -5.71 19.39 -20.68
N LYS A 108 -4.91 20.45 -20.89
CA LYS A 108 -4.28 20.73 -22.18
C LYS A 108 -3.40 19.58 -22.65
N GLU A 109 -2.49 19.08 -21.79
CA GLU A 109 -1.65 17.92 -22.13
C GLU A 109 -2.48 16.68 -22.49
N ILE A 110 -3.56 16.40 -21.76
CA ILE A 110 -4.45 15.27 -22.09
C ILE A 110 -5.09 15.46 -23.46
N THR A 111 -5.58 16.67 -23.77
CA THR A 111 -6.19 16.93 -25.09
C THR A 111 -5.20 16.81 -26.25
N GLU A 112 -3.94 17.22 -26.05
CA GLU A 112 -2.89 17.07 -27.03
C GLU A 112 -2.55 15.59 -27.25
N ILE A 113 -2.40 14.81 -26.18
CA ILE A 113 -2.15 13.37 -26.30
C ILE A 113 -3.34 12.65 -26.95
N ASP A 114 -4.58 13.01 -26.60
CA ASP A 114 -5.77 12.46 -27.23
C ASP A 114 -5.81 12.75 -28.74
N LYS A 115 -5.39 13.96 -29.16
CA LYS A 115 -5.26 14.30 -30.58
C LYS A 115 -4.20 13.42 -31.27
N MET A 116 -3.03 13.28 -30.67
CA MET A 116 -1.95 12.45 -31.22
C MET A 116 -2.34 10.97 -31.32
N LEU A 117 -3.03 10.44 -30.30
CA LEU A 117 -3.55 9.08 -30.31
C LEU A 117 -4.54 8.86 -31.46
N ASN A 118 -5.40 9.85 -31.71
CA ASN A 118 -6.31 9.80 -32.86
C ASN A 118 -5.55 9.85 -34.18
N GLU A 119 -4.51 10.68 -34.32
CA GLU A 119 -3.67 10.75 -35.52
C GLU A 119 -2.95 9.41 -35.81
N ILE A 120 -2.41 8.74 -34.79
CA ILE A 120 -1.77 7.42 -34.93
C ILE A 120 -2.78 6.36 -35.39
N VAL A 121 -3.98 6.36 -34.79
CA VAL A 121 -5.05 5.43 -35.16
C VAL A 121 -5.57 5.71 -36.57
N ASP A 122 -5.72 6.98 -36.95
CA ASP A 122 -6.23 7.37 -38.27
C ASP A 122 -5.19 7.19 -39.39
N GLY A 123 -3.90 7.27 -39.07
CA GLY A 123 -2.78 7.10 -40.00
C GLY A 123 -2.55 5.64 -40.45
N SER A 124 -3.02 4.66 -39.68
CA SER A 124 -2.88 3.24 -40.02
C SER A 124 -4.25 2.63 -40.38
N LYS A 125 -4.33 2.06 -41.59
CA LYS A 125 -5.57 1.44 -42.08
C LYS A 125 -6.01 0.30 -41.17
N GLU A 126 -5.07 -0.48 -40.65
CA GLU A 126 -5.35 -1.62 -39.76
C GLU A 126 -5.91 -1.20 -38.40
N LEU A 127 -5.32 -0.20 -37.73
CA LEU A 127 -5.84 0.26 -36.42
C LEU A 127 -7.20 0.91 -36.58
N LYS A 128 -7.44 1.63 -37.69
CA LYS A 128 -8.72 2.26 -38.00
C LYS A 128 -9.85 1.26 -38.24
N GLU A 129 -9.55 0.14 -38.92
CA GLU A 129 -10.53 -0.93 -39.09
C GLU A 129 -10.83 -1.64 -37.76
N LYS A 130 -9.78 -1.93 -36.97
CA LYS A 130 -9.94 -2.51 -35.62
C LYS A 130 -10.75 -1.61 -34.68
N THR A 131 -10.51 -0.29 -34.67
CA THR A 131 -11.29 0.65 -33.82
C THR A 131 -12.74 0.72 -34.24
N LYS A 132 -13.04 0.79 -35.54
CA LYS A 132 -14.44 0.78 -36.04
C LYS A 132 -15.21 -0.46 -35.61
N ILE A 133 -14.57 -1.62 -35.65
CA ILE A 133 -15.19 -2.88 -35.19
C ILE A 133 -15.47 -2.79 -33.68
N LEU A 134 -14.53 -2.31 -32.89
CA LEU A 134 -14.72 -2.18 -31.44
C LEU A 134 -15.80 -1.15 -31.09
N GLU A 135 -15.87 -0.02 -31.80
CA GLU A 135 -16.88 1.02 -31.61
C GLU A 135 -18.30 0.55 -31.95
N SER A 136 -18.45 -0.51 -32.74
CA SER A 136 -19.77 -1.12 -33.00
C SER A 136 -20.38 -1.80 -31.79
N ILE A 137 -19.57 -2.10 -30.75
CA ILE A 137 -20.03 -2.73 -29.51
C ILE A 137 -20.62 -1.65 -28.60
N PRO A 138 -21.88 -1.82 -28.11
CA PRO A 138 -22.51 -0.84 -27.24
C PRO A 138 -21.69 -0.64 -25.95
N GLY A 139 -21.34 0.61 -25.66
CA GLY A 139 -20.52 0.99 -24.49
C GLY A 139 -19.03 1.14 -24.77
N ILE A 140 -18.54 0.80 -25.97
CA ILE A 140 -17.14 1.04 -26.37
C ILE A 140 -17.05 2.30 -27.23
N GLY A 141 -16.43 3.35 -26.70
CA GLY A 141 -16.12 4.57 -27.45
C GLY A 141 -14.67 4.62 -27.95
N LYS A 142 -14.34 5.61 -28.79
CA LYS A 142 -13.03 5.79 -29.43
C LYS A 142 -11.82 5.66 -28.49
N CYS A 143 -11.90 6.29 -27.31
CA CYS A 143 -10.82 6.23 -26.31
C CYS A 143 -10.63 4.84 -25.68
N LEU A 144 -11.73 4.09 -25.50
CA LEU A 144 -11.66 2.73 -24.97
C LEU A 144 -11.18 1.76 -26.06
N ALA A 145 -11.64 1.94 -27.30
CA ALA A 145 -11.18 1.15 -28.45
C ALA A 145 -9.67 1.30 -28.67
N SER A 146 -9.15 2.53 -28.71
CA SER A 146 -7.71 2.78 -28.85
C SER A 146 -6.89 2.18 -27.69
N LYS A 147 -7.43 2.25 -26.47
CA LYS A 147 -6.83 1.64 -25.27
C LYS A 147 -6.76 0.11 -25.36
N LEU A 148 -7.84 -0.53 -25.80
CA LEU A 148 -7.87 -1.98 -25.93
C LEU A 148 -6.84 -2.44 -26.97
N ILE A 149 -6.76 -1.76 -28.11
CA ILE A 149 -5.79 -2.08 -29.16
C ILE A 149 -4.35 -1.85 -28.69
N SER A 150 -4.09 -0.81 -27.89
CA SER A 150 -2.74 -0.51 -27.40
C SER A 150 -2.23 -1.51 -26.37
N PHE A 151 -3.11 -2.01 -25.49
CA PHE A 151 -2.73 -2.94 -24.41
C PHE A 151 -2.91 -4.41 -24.77
N LEU A 152 -3.74 -4.71 -25.77
CA LEU A 152 -4.04 -6.06 -26.26
C LEU A 152 -3.97 -6.10 -27.80
N PRO A 153 -2.76 -6.03 -28.39
CA PRO A 153 -2.58 -6.11 -29.84
C PRO A 153 -3.05 -7.45 -30.45
N GLU A 154 -3.22 -8.47 -29.63
CA GLU A 154 -3.75 -9.79 -29.99
C GLU A 154 -5.25 -9.75 -30.33
N LEU A 155 -5.94 -8.66 -29.99
CA LEU A 155 -7.37 -8.50 -30.20
C LEU A 155 -7.71 -8.44 -31.70
N GLY A 156 -8.59 -9.36 -32.14
CA GLY A 156 -8.99 -9.49 -33.54
C GLY A 156 -8.09 -10.39 -34.39
N ASN A 157 -7.03 -10.97 -33.83
CA ASN A 157 -6.26 -12.03 -34.49
C ASN A 157 -7.03 -13.37 -34.38
N LYS A 158 -7.21 -14.04 -35.52
CA LYS A 158 -7.92 -15.33 -35.65
C LYS A 158 -7.18 -16.50 -34.97
N GLU A 159 -5.91 -16.33 -34.64
CA GLU A 159 -5.09 -17.32 -33.95
C GLU A 159 -5.45 -17.49 -32.47
N TYR A 160 -6.12 -16.51 -31.86
CA TYR A 160 -6.45 -16.54 -30.42
C TYR A 160 -7.94 -16.75 -30.18
N SER A 161 -8.25 -17.70 -29.29
CA SER A 161 -9.61 -17.92 -28.80
C SER A 161 -10.02 -16.84 -27.78
N SER A 162 -11.34 -16.62 -27.62
CA SER A 162 -11.88 -15.70 -26.61
C SER A 162 -11.42 -16.05 -25.19
N ASN A 163 -11.29 -17.33 -24.87
CA ASN A 163 -10.78 -17.81 -23.58
C ASN A 163 -9.30 -17.49 -23.39
N GLU A 164 -8.51 -17.53 -24.47
CA GLU A 164 -7.08 -17.21 -24.45
C GLU A 164 -6.87 -15.70 -24.30
N LEU A 165 -7.68 -14.88 -24.98
CA LEU A 165 -7.67 -13.43 -24.79
C LEU A 165 -8.08 -13.05 -23.37
N ALA A 166 -9.14 -13.66 -22.82
CA ALA A 166 -9.54 -13.45 -21.43
C ALA A 166 -8.44 -13.86 -20.43
N ALA A 167 -7.68 -14.91 -20.77
CA ALA A 167 -6.50 -15.35 -20.03
C ALA A 167 -5.35 -14.33 -20.10
N ILE A 168 -5.05 -13.78 -21.28
CA ILE A 168 -4.01 -12.76 -21.47
C ILE A 168 -4.32 -11.48 -20.67
N VAL A 169 -5.59 -11.06 -20.66
CA VAL A 169 -6.04 -9.91 -19.87
C VAL A 169 -6.10 -10.22 -18.37
N GLY A 170 -6.10 -11.50 -17.99
CA GLY A 170 -6.15 -11.94 -16.60
C GLY A 170 -7.56 -11.87 -16.00
N ILE A 171 -8.59 -12.04 -16.82
CA ILE A 171 -10.00 -12.11 -16.40
C ILE A 171 -10.51 -13.57 -16.42
N ALA A 172 -9.83 -14.47 -17.15
CA ALA A 172 -10.22 -15.87 -17.19
C ALA A 172 -10.00 -16.58 -15.83
N PRO A 173 -11.00 -17.30 -15.31
CA PRO A 173 -10.84 -18.11 -14.11
C PRO A 173 -10.04 -19.39 -14.41
N TYR A 174 -8.96 -19.64 -13.66
CA TYR A 174 -8.13 -20.83 -13.83
C TYR A 174 -8.48 -21.91 -12.81
N ALA A 175 -8.43 -23.17 -13.25
CA ALA A 175 -8.51 -24.33 -12.37
C ALA A 175 -7.19 -24.50 -11.59
N ARG A 176 -7.27 -24.55 -10.26
CA ARG A 176 -6.13 -24.76 -9.37
C ARG A 176 -5.98 -26.23 -8.99
N ASP A 177 -5.94 -27.08 -10.02
CA ASP A 177 -5.89 -28.53 -9.84
C ASP A 177 -4.43 -29.03 -9.85
N SER A 178 -4.07 -29.83 -8.85
CA SER A 178 -2.75 -30.46 -8.72
C SER A 178 -2.89 -31.91 -8.21
N GLY A 179 -2.40 -32.87 -8.99
CA GLY A 179 -2.60 -34.30 -8.72
C GLY A 179 -4.09 -34.62 -8.57
N ASN A 180 -4.46 -35.24 -7.44
CA ASN A 180 -5.87 -35.55 -7.10
C ASN A 180 -6.62 -34.38 -6.43
N LYS A 181 -5.98 -33.23 -6.18
CA LYS A 181 -6.63 -32.07 -5.54
C LYS A 181 -7.36 -31.24 -6.60
N LYS A 182 -8.68 -31.08 -6.45
CA LYS A 182 -9.50 -30.12 -7.20
C LYS A 182 -9.61 -28.81 -6.41
N GLY A 183 -9.03 -27.73 -6.93
CA GLY A 183 -8.97 -26.42 -6.28
C GLY A 183 -10.13 -25.52 -6.66
N ARG A 184 -10.38 -24.45 -5.87
CA ARG A 184 -11.34 -23.41 -6.26
C ARG A 184 -10.83 -22.69 -7.51
N ARG A 185 -11.72 -22.54 -8.50
CA ARG A 185 -11.44 -21.74 -9.70
C ARG A 185 -11.42 -20.27 -9.32
N GLY A 186 -10.40 -19.54 -9.76
CA GLY A 186 -10.25 -18.14 -9.42
C GLY A 186 -9.52 -17.39 -10.52
N ILE A 187 -9.81 -16.10 -10.64
CA ILE A 187 -9.10 -15.19 -11.51
C ILE A 187 -7.71 -14.96 -10.88
N SER A 188 -6.64 -15.27 -11.60
CA SER A 188 -5.28 -14.89 -11.19
C SER A 188 -5.01 -13.48 -11.68
N SER A 189 -4.64 -12.58 -10.79
CA SER A 189 -4.28 -11.20 -11.12
C SER A 189 -3.25 -11.13 -12.26
N ILE A 190 -3.45 -10.13 -13.13
CA ILE A 190 -2.61 -9.55 -14.20
C ILE A 190 -1.24 -10.22 -14.42
N PRO A 191 -0.86 -10.61 -15.66
CA PRO A 191 0.46 -11.20 -15.93
C PRO A 191 1.58 -10.17 -15.70
N GLY A 192 2.24 -10.26 -14.55
CA GLY A 192 3.29 -9.31 -14.11
C GLY A 192 3.68 -9.42 -12.64
N THR A 193 2.87 -10.08 -11.81
CA THR A 193 3.17 -10.34 -10.40
C THR A 193 3.31 -11.84 -10.13
N TRP A 194 4.29 -12.50 -10.75
CA TRP A 194 4.59 -13.92 -10.51
C TRP A 194 5.38 -14.11 -9.21
N LYS A 195 4.74 -13.82 -8.07
CA LYS A 195 5.26 -14.17 -6.74
C LYS A 195 4.31 -15.07 -5.91
N GLU A 196 3.07 -15.28 -6.38
CA GLU A 196 2.02 -15.91 -5.55
C GLU A 196 1.66 -17.38 -5.90
N ALA A 197 2.29 -17.98 -6.91
CA ALA A 197 1.93 -19.34 -7.32
C ALA A 197 2.51 -20.47 -6.43
N TYR A 198 3.40 -20.15 -5.48
CA TYR A 198 3.94 -21.14 -4.54
C TYR A 198 3.10 -21.35 -3.27
N ASP A 199 1.98 -20.65 -3.12
CA ASP A 199 1.33 -20.51 -1.80
C ASP A 199 -0.20 -20.56 -1.86
N VAL A 200 -0.78 -21.48 -2.66
CA VAL A 200 -2.24 -21.71 -2.64
C VAL A 200 -2.60 -22.98 -1.89
N GLY A 201 -1.86 -24.08 -2.11
CA GLY A 201 -2.08 -25.31 -1.36
C GLY A 201 -1.74 -25.15 0.13
N LEU A 202 -0.62 -24.48 0.40
CA LEU A 202 -0.22 -24.10 1.74
C LEU A 202 -1.22 -23.09 2.34
N ARG A 203 -1.59 -22.03 1.61
CA ARG A 203 -2.66 -21.12 2.04
C ARG A 203 -4.00 -21.80 2.32
N ASP A 204 -4.45 -22.76 1.52
CA ASP A 204 -5.70 -23.50 1.80
C ASP A 204 -5.61 -24.29 3.10
N TYR A 205 -4.48 -24.97 3.32
CA TYR A 205 -4.21 -25.69 4.57
C TYR A 205 -4.15 -24.72 5.75
N MET A 206 -3.41 -23.63 5.62
CA MET A 206 -3.31 -22.58 6.62
C MET A 206 -4.67 -21.94 6.89
N LEU A 207 -5.51 -21.71 5.88
CA LEU A 207 -6.87 -21.19 6.04
C LEU A 207 -7.78 -22.15 6.80
N GLN A 208 -7.65 -23.46 6.58
CA GLN A 208 -8.37 -24.45 7.41
C GLN A 208 -7.90 -24.36 8.86
N VAL A 209 -6.59 -24.33 9.11
CA VAL A 209 -6.03 -24.18 10.47
C VAL A 209 -6.48 -22.86 11.10
N TYR A 210 -6.47 -21.76 10.36
CA TYR A 210 -6.94 -20.46 10.82
C TYR A 210 -8.44 -20.46 11.14
N ASN A 211 -9.28 -21.12 10.33
CA ASN A 211 -10.70 -21.23 10.63
C ASN A 211 -10.94 -22.06 11.90
N TYR A 212 -10.21 -23.16 12.10
CA TYR A 212 -10.26 -23.92 13.35
C TYR A 212 -9.82 -23.09 14.56
N MET A 213 -8.72 -22.34 14.45
CA MET A 213 -8.24 -21.47 15.53
C MET A 213 -9.18 -20.29 15.78
N ALA A 214 -9.77 -19.71 14.74
CA ALA A 214 -10.74 -18.63 14.86
C ALA A 214 -12.02 -19.10 15.55
N MET A 215 -12.54 -20.29 15.20
CA MET A 215 -13.69 -20.86 15.90
C MET A 215 -13.37 -21.22 17.34
N ALA A 216 -12.17 -21.75 17.63
CA ALA A 216 -11.74 -22.01 18.99
C ALA A 216 -11.62 -20.72 19.81
N LEU A 217 -11.06 -19.65 19.23
CA LEU A 217 -10.98 -18.33 19.85
C LEU A 217 -12.39 -17.75 20.10
N ALA A 218 -13.30 -17.87 19.14
CA ALA A 218 -14.70 -17.45 19.32
C ALA A 218 -15.36 -18.22 20.46
N LEU A 219 -15.17 -19.54 20.53
CA LEU A 219 -15.65 -20.36 21.64
C LEU A 219 -15.05 -19.91 22.98
N THR A 220 -13.75 -19.60 23.03
CA THR A 220 -13.09 -19.11 24.25
C THR A 220 -13.71 -17.80 24.73
N GLY A 221 -14.01 -16.87 23.81
CA GLY A 221 -14.65 -15.60 24.12
C GLY A 221 -16.10 -15.75 24.59
N VAL A 222 -16.87 -16.62 23.94
CA VAL A 222 -18.25 -16.92 24.34
C VAL A 222 -18.29 -17.53 25.75
N LEU A 223 -17.39 -18.46 26.06
CA LEU A 223 -17.34 -19.07 27.39
C LEU A 223 -16.83 -18.11 28.46
N ALA A 224 -15.84 -17.27 28.14
CA ALA A 224 -15.37 -16.20 29.02
C ALA A 224 -16.48 -15.17 29.30
N PHE A 225 -17.31 -14.86 28.32
CA PHE A 225 -18.47 -13.99 28.51
C PHE A 225 -19.54 -14.70 29.35
N ALA A 226 -19.89 -15.93 29.02
CA ALA A 226 -20.89 -16.70 29.75
C ALA A 226 -20.52 -16.85 31.24
N THR A 227 -19.25 -17.08 31.58
CA THR A 227 -18.82 -17.21 32.98
C THR A 227 -18.95 -15.92 33.79
N LEU A 228 -18.90 -14.75 33.14
CA LEU A 228 -19.02 -13.45 33.79
C LEU A 228 -20.47 -12.98 33.91
N TYR A 229 -21.29 -13.23 32.89
CA TYR A 229 -22.66 -12.71 32.81
C TYR A 229 -23.73 -13.71 33.25
N PHE A 230 -23.42 -15.01 33.30
CA PHE A 230 -24.36 -16.04 33.71
C PHE A 230 -24.14 -16.44 35.17
N GLU A 231 -25.00 -15.94 36.08
CA GLU A 231 -24.83 -16.10 37.53
C GLU A 231 -24.53 -17.53 38.02
N PRO A 232 -25.18 -18.60 37.50
CA PRO A 232 -24.89 -19.97 37.95
C PRO A 232 -23.44 -20.37 37.67
N LEU A 233 -22.89 -19.97 36.52
CA LEU A 233 -21.50 -20.25 36.19
C LEU A 233 -20.54 -19.40 37.03
N THR A 234 -20.89 -18.13 37.27
CA THR A 234 -20.06 -17.23 38.07
C THR A 234 -19.93 -17.74 39.50
N LYS A 235 -21.04 -18.15 40.13
CA LYS A 235 -21.05 -18.72 41.50
C LYS A 235 -20.32 -20.06 41.59
N LEU A 236 -20.30 -20.81 40.49
CA LEU A 236 -19.60 -22.09 40.40
C LEU A 236 -18.09 -21.91 40.23
N MET A 237 -17.64 -20.83 39.60
CA MET A 237 -16.22 -20.52 39.38
C MET A 237 -15.61 -19.62 40.48
N PHE A 238 -16.38 -18.67 41.01
CA PHE A 238 -15.94 -17.63 41.92
C PHE A 238 -16.77 -17.62 43.21
N ALA A 239 -16.09 -17.51 44.35
CA ALA A 239 -16.74 -17.32 45.64
C ALA A 239 -17.20 -15.86 45.75
N VAL A 240 -18.52 -15.66 45.69
CA VAL A 240 -19.15 -14.33 45.76
C VAL A 240 -19.77 -14.13 47.15
N THR A 241 -19.46 -13.02 47.80
CA THR A 241 -20.12 -12.62 49.06
C THR A 241 -21.57 -12.15 48.80
N PRO A 242 -22.44 -12.13 49.81
CA PRO A 242 -23.82 -11.62 49.68
C PRO A 242 -23.91 -10.19 49.10
N ASN A 243 -22.84 -9.40 49.21
CA ASN A 243 -22.73 -8.04 48.67
C ASN A 243 -22.26 -7.99 47.21
N GLY A 244 -22.17 -9.13 46.52
CA GLY A 244 -21.77 -9.21 45.10
C GLY A 244 -20.27 -9.09 44.84
N GLN A 245 -19.43 -9.02 45.88
CA GLN A 245 -17.98 -8.95 45.74
C GLN A 245 -17.35 -10.35 45.66
N ILE A 246 -16.49 -10.56 44.68
CA ILE A 246 -15.76 -11.81 44.45
C ILE A 246 -14.55 -11.84 45.40
N VAL A 247 -14.52 -12.81 46.32
CA VAL A 247 -13.50 -12.92 47.38
C VAL A 247 -12.43 -13.97 47.05
N GLY A 248 -12.67 -14.81 46.01
CA GLY A 248 -11.69 -15.77 45.53
C GLY A 248 -12.29 -16.78 44.54
N ASN A 249 -11.51 -17.77 44.13
CA ASN A 249 -12.00 -18.88 43.32
C ASN A 249 -12.63 -19.96 44.20
N THR A 250 -13.68 -20.62 43.72
CA THR A 250 -14.23 -21.82 44.39
C THR A 250 -13.29 -23.02 44.20
N GLY A 251 -13.51 -24.12 44.93
CA GLY A 251 -12.76 -25.37 44.72
C GLY A 251 -12.91 -25.96 43.31
N PHE A 252 -14.03 -25.67 42.63
CA PHE A 252 -14.20 -26.00 41.22
C PHE A 252 -13.45 -25.02 40.31
N GLY A 253 -13.52 -23.72 40.61
CA GLY A 253 -12.81 -22.68 39.86
C GLY A 253 -11.29 -22.84 39.89
N THR A 254 -10.70 -23.29 41.01
CA THR A 254 -9.27 -23.60 41.09
C THR A 254 -8.89 -24.77 40.19
N LEU A 255 -9.72 -25.82 40.12
CA LEU A 255 -9.50 -26.96 39.22
C LEU A 255 -9.53 -26.52 37.75
N VAL A 256 -10.55 -25.76 37.35
CA VAL A 256 -10.66 -25.24 35.97
C VAL A 256 -9.53 -24.28 35.62
N MET A 257 -9.00 -23.53 36.59
CA MET A 257 -7.86 -22.64 36.37
C MET A 257 -6.59 -23.41 35.98
N PHE A 258 -6.32 -24.56 36.61
CA PHE A 258 -5.15 -25.40 36.34
C PHE A 258 -5.35 -26.44 35.23
N ALA A 259 -6.60 -26.76 34.87
CA ALA A 259 -6.92 -27.77 33.86
C ALA A 259 -6.25 -27.52 32.48
N PRO A 260 -6.17 -26.29 31.93
CA PRO A 260 -5.45 -26.03 30.69
C PRO A 260 -3.97 -26.41 30.74
N VAL A 261 -3.30 -26.21 31.89
CA VAL A 261 -1.89 -26.58 32.05
C VAL A 261 -1.71 -28.09 32.00
N GLY A 262 -2.58 -28.84 32.69
CA GLY A 262 -2.55 -30.31 32.64
C GLY A 262 -2.79 -30.85 31.24
N ILE A 263 -3.74 -30.27 30.51
CA ILE A 263 -4.02 -30.66 29.12
C ILE A 263 -2.86 -30.31 28.18
N ALA A 264 -2.25 -29.14 28.34
CA ALA A 264 -1.09 -28.73 27.55
C ALA A 264 0.11 -29.67 27.77
N LEU A 265 0.37 -30.09 29.01
CA LEU A 265 1.42 -31.05 29.33
C LEU A 265 1.15 -32.42 28.69
N TYR A 266 -0.10 -32.92 28.79
CA TYR A 266 -0.49 -34.15 28.11
C TYR A 266 -0.33 -34.05 26.59
N PHE A 267 -0.69 -32.90 26.00
CA PHE A 267 -0.53 -32.66 24.57
C PHE A 267 0.94 -32.66 24.13
N PHE A 268 1.82 -32.06 24.94
CA PHE A 268 3.26 -32.01 24.71
C PHE A 268 3.92 -33.39 24.82
N MET A 269 3.52 -34.19 25.81
CA MET A 269 4.03 -35.56 26.00
C MET A 269 3.55 -36.54 24.92
N GLY A 270 2.33 -36.37 24.40
CA GLY A 270 1.78 -37.20 23.33
C GLY A 270 2.07 -36.71 21.91
N PHE A 271 3.02 -35.78 21.74
CA PHE A 271 3.34 -35.21 20.45
C PHE A 271 3.90 -36.28 19.49
N GLY A 272 3.16 -36.55 18.41
CA GLY A 272 3.51 -37.56 17.40
C GLY A 272 2.97 -38.97 17.65
N THR A 273 2.40 -39.26 18.81
CA THR A 273 1.83 -40.59 19.15
C THR A 273 0.30 -40.60 19.21
N MET A 274 -0.33 -39.43 19.35
CA MET A 274 -1.78 -39.31 19.45
C MET A 274 -2.50 -39.39 18.10
N LYS A 275 -3.70 -39.99 18.09
CA LYS A 275 -4.59 -39.98 16.93
C LYS A 275 -5.09 -38.56 16.66
N ILE A 276 -5.32 -38.24 15.38
CA ILE A 276 -5.79 -36.91 14.95
C ILE A 276 -7.14 -36.55 15.61
N GLU A 277 -8.02 -37.54 15.80
CA GLU A 277 -9.34 -37.34 16.42
C GLU A 277 -9.24 -36.98 17.90
N THR A 278 -8.38 -37.66 18.66
CA THR A 278 -8.17 -37.36 20.09
C THR A 278 -7.56 -35.98 20.27
N ALA A 279 -6.63 -35.59 19.39
CA ALA A 279 -6.04 -34.25 19.42
C ALA A 279 -7.08 -33.14 19.14
N LYS A 280 -8.02 -33.36 18.22
CA LYS A 280 -9.11 -32.41 17.94
C LYS A 280 -10.05 -32.22 19.14
N VAL A 281 -10.49 -33.32 19.76
CA VAL A 281 -11.36 -33.25 20.95
C VAL A 281 -10.65 -32.51 22.08
N LEU A 282 -9.39 -32.88 22.35
CA LEU A 282 -8.59 -32.27 23.40
C LEU A 282 -8.36 -30.78 23.16
N PHE A 283 -8.17 -30.36 21.90
CA PHE A 283 -8.06 -28.95 21.51
C PHE A 283 -9.33 -28.15 21.81
N TRP A 284 -10.52 -28.68 21.51
CA TRP A 284 -11.79 -28.01 21.83
C TRP A 284 -12.04 -27.91 23.34
N VAL A 285 -11.73 -28.97 24.08
CA VAL A 285 -11.82 -28.97 25.55
C VAL A 285 -10.84 -27.97 26.16
N TYR A 286 -9.61 -27.92 25.64
CA TYR A 286 -8.60 -26.94 26.03
C TYR A 286 -9.07 -25.50 25.78
N ALA A 287 -9.61 -25.20 24.60
CA ALA A 287 -10.16 -23.89 24.26
C ALA A 287 -11.29 -23.49 25.23
N ALA A 288 -12.20 -24.42 25.53
CA ALA A 288 -13.30 -24.16 26.45
C ALA A 288 -12.85 -23.84 27.87
N LEU A 289 -11.95 -24.65 28.44
CA LEU A 289 -11.38 -24.44 29.77
C LEU A 289 -10.55 -23.16 29.84
N THR A 290 -9.81 -22.84 28.79
CA THR A 290 -9.02 -21.60 28.70
C THR A 290 -9.93 -20.37 28.70
N GLY A 291 -11.05 -20.40 27.97
CA GLY A 291 -12.06 -19.34 28.02
C GLY A 291 -12.65 -19.16 29.42
N MET A 292 -13.01 -20.25 30.09
CA MET A 292 -13.54 -20.19 31.46
C MET A 292 -12.50 -19.69 32.48
N SER A 293 -11.23 -20.05 32.31
CA SER A 293 -10.12 -19.61 33.17
C SER A 293 -9.77 -18.12 32.97
N LEU A 294 -9.72 -17.64 31.71
CA LEU A 294 -9.39 -16.26 31.37
C LEU A 294 -10.47 -15.24 31.77
N ALA A 295 -11.69 -15.69 32.09
CA ALA A 295 -12.73 -14.84 32.63
C ALA A 295 -12.29 -14.06 33.90
N SER A 296 -11.40 -14.66 34.70
CA SER A 296 -10.79 -14.01 35.87
C SER A 296 -10.05 -12.71 35.51
N LEU A 297 -9.37 -12.67 34.36
CA LEU A 297 -8.72 -11.46 33.85
C LEU A 297 -9.73 -10.45 33.32
N GLY A 298 -10.85 -10.92 32.78
CA GLY A 298 -11.97 -10.06 32.37
C GLY A 298 -12.41 -9.16 33.52
N LEU A 299 -12.54 -9.68 34.74
CA LEU A 299 -12.90 -8.89 35.93
C LEU A 299 -11.86 -7.84 36.31
N VAL A 300 -10.57 -8.14 36.14
CA VAL A 300 -9.47 -7.19 36.43
C VAL A 300 -9.41 -6.07 35.38
N TYR A 301 -9.67 -6.40 34.11
CA TYR A 301 -9.54 -5.46 32.99
C TYR A 301 -10.82 -4.70 32.62
N THR A 302 -12.02 -5.20 32.93
CA THR A 302 -13.28 -4.43 32.74
C THR A 302 -13.33 -3.17 33.60
N VAL A 303 -12.48 -3.07 34.63
CA VAL A 303 -12.32 -1.86 35.42
C VAL A 303 -11.55 -0.77 34.64
N ASN A 304 -10.81 -1.11 33.58
CA ASN A 304 -10.01 -0.16 32.79
C ASN A 304 -10.36 -0.19 31.29
N PHE A 305 -11.21 0.78 30.92
CA PHE A 305 -11.95 1.00 29.67
C PHE A 305 -11.21 0.91 28.32
N CYS A 306 -11.98 0.52 27.29
CA CYS A 306 -11.62 0.52 25.87
C CYS A 306 -11.23 1.90 25.32
N LYS A 307 -10.23 1.92 24.44
CA LYS A 307 -9.69 3.13 23.79
C LYS A 307 -10.72 3.72 22.82
N THR A 308 -11.20 4.93 23.10
CA THR A 308 -12.10 5.70 22.22
C THR A 308 -11.64 7.15 22.18
N ASP A 309 -11.85 7.86 21.06
CA ASP A 309 -11.35 9.24 20.87
C ASP A 309 -11.85 10.19 21.97
N LYS A 310 -13.08 10.00 22.44
CA LYS A 310 -13.65 10.78 23.55
C LYS A 310 -12.94 10.50 24.89
N HIS A 311 -12.57 9.24 25.15
CA HIS A 311 -11.81 8.88 26.35
C HIS A 311 -10.34 9.28 26.26
N ASP A 312 -9.74 9.24 25.08
CA ASP A 312 -8.37 9.73 24.87
C ASP A 312 -8.32 11.25 25.05
N ALA A 313 -9.30 11.99 24.52
CA ALA A 313 -9.46 13.42 24.76
C ALA A 313 -9.68 13.72 26.25
N PHE A 314 -10.53 12.94 26.95
CA PHE A 314 -10.73 13.08 28.39
C PHE A 314 -9.45 12.78 29.18
N LYS A 315 -8.68 11.74 28.83
CA LYS A 315 -7.42 11.39 29.50
C LYS A 315 -6.36 12.46 29.29
N LEU A 316 -6.26 13.02 28.09
CA LEU A 316 -5.36 14.14 27.80
C LEU A 316 -5.78 15.39 28.56
N ALA A 317 -7.08 15.69 28.64
CA ALA A 317 -7.60 16.82 29.42
C ALA A 317 -7.39 16.63 30.93
N TYR A 318 -7.70 15.45 31.46
CA TYR A 318 -7.47 15.10 32.87
C TYR A 318 -5.98 15.12 33.22
N TYR A 319 -5.12 14.61 32.34
CA TYR A 319 -3.67 14.68 32.50
C TYR A 319 -3.17 16.13 32.41
N GLY A 320 -3.70 16.91 31.47
CA GLY A 320 -3.46 18.34 31.32
C GLY A 320 -3.77 19.13 32.58
N ASP A 321 -4.95 18.89 33.16
CA ASP A 321 -5.43 19.50 34.40
C ASP A 321 -4.57 19.09 35.61
N LYS A 322 -4.26 17.78 35.73
CA LYS A 322 -3.37 17.24 36.78
C LYS A 322 -1.95 17.81 36.72
N MET A 323 -1.41 18.00 35.52
CA MET A 323 -0.06 18.51 35.30
C MET A 323 -0.01 20.04 35.24
N GLN A 324 -1.15 20.73 35.36
CA GLN A 324 -1.27 22.18 35.20
C GLN A 324 -0.55 22.68 33.94
N LEU A 325 -0.65 21.91 32.86
CA LEU A 325 -0.04 22.27 31.58
C LEU A 325 -0.70 23.55 31.10
N THR A 326 0.06 24.64 31.04
CA THR A 326 -0.41 25.86 30.39
C THR A 326 -0.56 25.54 28.91
N ALA A 327 -1.74 25.82 28.36
CA ALA A 327 -1.98 25.75 26.92
C ALA A 327 -1.21 26.91 26.24
N ASN A 328 0.10 26.81 26.16
CA ASN A 328 0.99 27.83 25.57
C ASN A 328 0.98 27.79 24.03
N TYR A 329 -0.18 27.50 23.42
CA TYR A 329 -0.27 27.39 21.98
C TYR A 329 -1.44 28.20 21.44
N LEU A 330 -1.27 29.53 21.35
CA LEU A 330 -1.98 30.30 20.34
C LEU A 330 -1.33 29.95 18.99
N TYR A 331 -1.93 29.00 18.29
CA TYR A 331 -1.62 28.66 16.90
C TYR A 331 -1.84 29.92 16.06
N GLN A 332 -0.78 30.67 15.77
CA GLN A 332 -0.89 31.94 15.07
C GLN A 332 -1.20 31.65 13.60
N GLN A 333 -2.26 32.24 13.05
CA GLN A 333 -2.75 31.97 11.69
C GLN A 333 -1.65 32.10 10.61
N GLU A 334 -0.68 33.01 10.82
CA GLU A 334 0.49 33.21 9.96
C GLU A 334 1.38 31.97 9.86
N SER A 335 1.59 31.24 10.96
CA SER A 335 2.36 29.99 11.00
C SER A 335 1.70 28.85 10.19
N GLU A 336 0.36 28.80 10.17
CA GLU A 336 -0.38 27.80 9.40
C GLU A 336 -0.23 28.06 7.90
N THR A 337 -0.34 29.32 7.49
CA THR A 337 -0.17 29.71 6.08
C THR A 337 1.24 29.41 5.60
N LEU A 338 2.27 29.76 6.39
CA LEU A 338 3.66 29.44 6.08
C LEU A 338 3.88 27.93 5.92
N LYS A 339 3.37 27.12 6.86
CA LYS A 339 3.48 25.66 6.82
C LYS A 339 2.84 25.05 5.58
N ARG A 340 1.66 25.54 5.18
CA ARG A 340 0.95 25.04 4.00
C ARG A 340 1.66 25.40 2.69
N TYR A 341 2.16 26.63 2.55
CA TYR A 341 3.00 26.99 1.39
C TYR A 341 4.29 26.17 1.35
N GLN A 342 4.89 25.87 2.50
CA GLN A 342 6.07 25.00 2.58
C GLN A 342 5.76 23.55 2.17
N GLN A 343 4.64 22.98 2.63
CA GLN A 343 4.18 21.65 2.21
C GLN A 343 3.92 21.60 0.70
N ARG A 344 3.27 22.62 0.15
CA ARG A 344 3.02 22.72 -1.30
C ARG A 344 4.35 22.75 -2.08
N ARG A 345 5.32 23.53 -1.64
CA ARG A 345 6.66 23.58 -2.24
C ARG A 345 7.32 22.20 -2.24
N GLU A 346 7.25 21.45 -1.14
CA GLU A 346 7.83 20.10 -1.05
C GLU A 346 7.20 19.13 -2.04
N ASP A 347 5.88 19.18 -2.16
CA ASP A 347 5.14 18.39 -3.14
C ASP A 347 5.61 18.70 -4.58
N LEU A 348 5.78 19.98 -4.92
CA LEU A 348 6.27 20.38 -6.24
C LEU A 348 7.71 19.92 -6.49
N VAL A 349 8.58 20.04 -5.50
CA VAL A 349 9.98 19.57 -5.60
C VAL A 349 10.04 18.06 -5.79
N LEU A 350 9.18 17.30 -5.09
CA LEU A 350 9.06 15.85 -5.27
C LEU A 350 8.58 15.50 -6.69
N MET A 351 7.56 16.21 -7.18
CA MET A 351 7.07 16.04 -8.55
C MET A 351 8.16 16.35 -9.58
N LEU A 352 8.91 17.43 -9.40
CA LEU A 352 10.02 17.81 -10.26
C LEU A 352 11.12 16.74 -10.26
N GLY A 353 11.49 16.21 -9.10
CA GLY A 353 12.46 15.12 -8.99
C GLY A 353 12.00 13.86 -9.75
N ASN A 354 10.72 13.51 -9.64
CA ASN A 354 10.14 12.38 -10.36
C ASN A 354 10.11 12.62 -11.87
N LYS A 355 9.80 13.83 -12.32
CA LYS A 355 9.76 14.19 -13.76
C LYS A 355 11.17 14.19 -14.37
N LYS A 356 12.18 14.73 -13.68
CA LYS A 356 13.59 14.64 -14.11
C LYS A 356 14.07 13.20 -14.25
N LYS A 357 13.73 12.32 -13.30
CA LYS A 357 14.06 10.88 -13.40
C LYS A 357 13.43 10.22 -14.63
N ARG A 358 12.20 10.61 -14.96
CA ARG A 358 11.48 10.11 -16.15
C ARG A 358 12.06 10.62 -17.46
N LEU A 359 12.57 11.86 -17.50
CA LEU A 359 13.22 12.43 -18.68
C LEU A 359 14.38 11.55 -19.19
N HIS A 360 15.16 10.98 -18.27
CA HIS A 360 16.27 10.05 -18.62
C HIS A 360 15.81 8.74 -19.27
N HIS A 361 14.55 8.35 -19.11
CA HIS A 361 13.97 7.12 -19.64
C HIS A 361 12.99 7.37 -20.80
N SER A 362 12.80 8.64 -21.19
CA SER A 362 11.92 9.04 -22.30
C SER A 362 12.57 8.73 -23.64
N ILE A 363 11.79 8.27 -24.61
CA ILE A 363 12.21 8.18 -26.02
C ILE A 363 12.19 9.59 -26.64
N GLU A 364 13.05 9.84 -27.62
CA GLU A 364 13.05 11.09 -28.40
C GLU A 364 11.69 11.33 -29.08
N GLY A 365 11.22 12.58 -29.05
CA GLY A 365 9.93 12.99 -29.60
C GLY A 365 9.06 13.74 -28.60
N ILE A 366 7.74 13.56 -28.69
CA ILE A 366 6.74 14.37 -27.98
C ILE A 366 6.67 14.05 -26.47
N ASP A 367 6.92 12.79 -26.06
CA ASP A 367 6.95 12.41 -24.64
C ASP A 367 8.03 13.19 -23.89
N LYS A 368 9.20 13.35 -24.51
CA LYS A 368 10.29 14.17 -23.98
C LYS A 368 9.88 15.64 -23.87
N LYS A 369 9.30 16.19 -24.94
CA LYS A 369 8.80 17.58 -24.97
C LYS A 369 7.76 17.86 -23.88
N SER A 370 6.75 17.00 -23.74
CA SER A 370 5.74 17.10 -22.67
C SER A 370 6.36 17.00 -21.27
N ILE A 371 7.35 16.13 -21.08
CA ILE A 371 8.06 16.06 -19.79
C ILE A 371 8.85 17.34 -19.53
N ASP A 372 9.52 17.90 -20.54
CA ASP A 372 10.28 19.15 -20.44
C ASP A 372 9.36 20.34 -20.16
N ASP A 373 8.24 20.46 -20.86
CA ASP A 373 7.22 21.50 -20.63
C ASP A 373 6.65 21.41 -19.20
N HIS A 374 6.43 20.19 -18.68
CA HIS A 374 6.00 19.99 -17.30
C HIS A 374 7.10 20.34 -16.28
N ILE A 375 8.38 20.07 -16.59
CA ILE A 375 9.50 20.49 -15.75
C ILE A 375 9.58 22.02 -15.69
N GLU A 376 9.45 22.70 -16.83
CA GLU A 376 9.46 24.17 -16.90
C GLU A 376 8.29 24.77 -16.11
N PHE A 377 7.10 24.21 -16.25
CA PHE A 377 5.93 24.60 -15.45
C PHE A 377 6.18 24.45 -13.94
N LEU A 378 6.69 23.29 -13.50
CA LEU A 378 6.97 23.04 -12.09
C LEU A 378 8.06 23.97 -11.54
N GLN A 379 9.08 24.30 -12.35
CA GLN A 379 10.11 25.26 -11.97
C GLN A 379 9.53 26.66 -11.76
N LYS A 380 8.65 27.11 -12.66
CA LYS A 380 7.95 28.40 -12.53
C LYS A 380 7.12 28.42 -11.25
N GLU A 381 6.29 27.41 -11.00
CA GLU A 381 5.48 27.35 -9.76
C GLU A 381 6.34 27.37 -8.49
N ILE A 382 7.44 26.62 -8.46
CA ILE A 382 8.35 26.62 -7.29
C ILE A 382 8.90 28.03 -7.05
N THR A 383 9.31 28.74 -8.10
CA THR A 383 9.83 30.11 -7.96
C THR A 383 8.78 31.11 -7.49
N GLU A 384 7.51 30.95 -7.90
CA GLU A 384 6.41 31.78 -7.40
C GLU A 384 6.11 31.52 -5.92
N ILE A 385 6.09 30.24 -5.52
CA ILE A 385 5.89 29.87 -4.10
C ILE A 385 7.06 30.33 -3.25
N ASP A 386 8.30 30.21 -3.74
CA ASP A 386 9.49 30.71 -3.03
C ASP A 386 9.42 32.22 -2.82
N LYS A 387 8.94 33.00 -3.80
CA LYS A 387 8.69 34.44 -3.63
C LYS A 387 7.68 34.70 -2.52
N LYS A 388 6.57 33.97 -2.48
CA LYS A 388 5.51 34.14 -1.47
C LYS A 388 5.95 33.74 -0.07
N LEU A 389 6.72 32.66 0.05
CA LEU A 389 7.33 32.27 1.31
C LEU A 389 8.24 33.38 1.85
N ASN A 390 9.04 34.00 0.98
CA ASN A 390 9.87 35.12 1.36
C ASN A 390 9.03 36.34 1.77
N GLU A 391 7.95 36.67 1.06
CA GLU A 391 7.03 37.76 1.44
C GLU A 391 6.39 37.54 2.83
N ILE A 392 5.94 36.31 3.15
CA ILE A 392 5.35 35.98 4.45
C ILE A 392 6.40 36.11 5.57
N VAL A 393 7.61 35.61 5.33
CA VAL A 393 8.72 35.71 6.28
C VAL A 393 9.14 37.16 6.51
N ASP A 394 9.23 37.96 5.44
CA ASP A 394 9.64 39.37 5.52
C ASP A 394 8.54 40.28 6.08
N GLY A 395 7.26 39.88 5.96
CA GLY A 395 6.10 40.63 6.45
C GLY A 395 5.92 40.58 7.96
N SER A 396 6.42 39.55 8.64
CA SER A 396 6.38 39.46 10.11
C SER A 396 7.75 39.74 10.71
N LYS A 397 7.78 40.62 11.72
CA LYS A 397 9.02 40.96 12.41
C LYS A 397 9.62 39.76 13.14
N GLU A 398 8.75 38.92 13.72
CA GLU A 398 9.15 37.72 14.47
C GLU A 398 9.76 36.62 13.58
N LEU A 399 9.14 36.26 12.45
CA LEU A 399 9.71 35.23 11.56
C LEU A 399 11.03 35.70 10.95
N LYS A 400 11.16 36.99 10.65
CA LYS A 400 12.39 37.59 10.13
C LYS A 400 13.55 37.57 11.13
N GLU A 401 13.28 37.78 12.41
CA GLU A 401 14.29 37.66 13.46
C GLU A 401 14.69 36.19 13.64
N LYS A 402 13.73 35.26 13.67
CA LYS A 402 13.99 33.82 13.74
C LYS A 402 14.81 33.30 12.54
N THR A 403 14.52 33.74 11.31
CA THR A 403 15.29 33.33 10.12
C THR A 403 16.72 33.83 10.17
N LYS A 404 16.95 35.09 10.58
CA LYS A 404 18.30 35.64 10.72
C LYS A 404 19.15 34.86 11.73
N ILE A 405 18.55 34.45 12.85
CA ILE A 405 19.23 33.61 13.85
C ILE A 405 19.59 32.26 13.24
N LEU A 406 18.68 31.63 12.50
CA LEU A 406 18.94 30.37 11.82
C LEU A 406 20.01 30.46 10.73
N GLU A 407 19.99 31.53 9.93
CA GLU A 407 20.97 31.79 8.87
C GLU A 407 22.38 32.05 9.41
N SER A 408 22.52 32.43 10.68
CA SER A 408 23.83 32.57 11.34
C SER A 408 24.54 31.22 11.54
N ILE A 409 23.81 30.11 11.46
CA ILE A 409 24.36 28.76 11.63
C ILE A 409 24.96 28.29 10.30
N PRO A 410 26.24 27.88 10.25
CA PRO A 410 26.87 27.43 9.02
C PRO A 410 26.14 26.22 8.45
N GLY A 411 25.76 26.31 7.16
CA GLY A 411 25.02 25.26 6.45
C GLY A 411 23.50 25.45 6.40
N ILE A 412 22.94 26.43 7.12
CA ILE A 412 21.50 26.77 7.06
C ILE A 412 21.30 27.98 6.15
N GLY A 413 20.78 27.76 4.95
CA GLY A 413 20.37 28.83 4.04
C GLY A 413 18.92 29.27 4.24
N LYS A 414 18.53 30.38 3.60
CA LYS A 414 17.18 31.00 3.70
C LYS A 414 16.03 30.00 3.53
N CYS A 415 16.12 29.10 2.55
CA CYS A 415 15.08 28.08 2.28
C CYS A 415 15.00 26.99 3.35
N LEU A 416 16.11 26.66 4.01
CA LEU A 416 16.12 25.69 5.10
C LEU A 416 15.64 26.36 6.40
N ALA A 417 16.03 27.63 6.62
CA ALA A 417 15.57 28.41 7.76
C ALA A 417 14.04 28.58 7.74
N SER A 418 13.45 28.99 6.61
CA SER A 418 12.00 29.11 6.47
C SER A 418 11.29 27.77 6.68
N LYS A 419 11.86 26.67 6.15
CA LYS A 419 11.35 25.31 6.37
C LYS A 419 11.33 24.94 7.85
N LEU A 420 12.44 25.15 8.55
CA LEU A 420 12.55 24.80 9.97
C LEU A 420 11.52 25.57 10.81
N ILE A 421 11.35 26.87 10.57
CA ILE A 421 10.37 27.69 11.28
C ILE A 421 8.93 27.23 11.00
N SER A 422 8.64 26.78 9.78
CA SER A 422 7.30 26.34 9.39
C SER A 422 6.89 25.01 10.02
N PHE A 423 7.82 24.08 10.21
CA PHE A 423 7.56 22.76 10.78
C PHE A 423 7.85 22.69 12.28
N LEU A 424 8.68 23.60 12.79
CA LEU A 424 9.07 23.74 14.19
C LEU A 424 8.91 25.21 14.63
N PRO A 425 7.68 25.70 14.83
CA PRO A 425 7.45 27.07 15.32
C PRO A 425 8.04 27.31 16.72
N GLU A 426 8.26 26.23 17.49
CA GLU A 426 8.85 26.22 18.83
C GLU A 426 10.33 26.67 18.81
N LEU A 427 10.97 26.62 17.64
CA LEU A 427 12.37 26.98 17.50
C LEU A 427 12.59 28.47 17.85
N GLY A 428 13.52 28.72 18.76
CA GLY A 428 13.84 30.06 19.27
C GLY A 428 12.93 30.56 20.40
N ASN A 429 11.94 29.78 20.85
CA ASN A 429 11.23 30.09 22.08
C ASN A 429 12.10 29.70 23.30
N LYS A 430 12.26 30.63 24.24
CA LYS A 430 13.07 30.47 25.46
C LYS A 430 12.46 29.49 26.47
N GLU A 431 11.20 29.11 26.28
CA GLU A 431 10.49 28.18 27.15
C GLU A 431 10.90 26.71 26.94
N TYR A 432 11.50 26.36 25.80
CA TYR A 432 11.87 24.98 25.49
C TYR A 432 13.37 24.74 25.63
N SER A 433 13.73 23.65 26.31
CA SER A 433 15.10 23.15 26.38
C SER A 433 15.54 22.52 25.05
N SER A 434 16.85 22.50 24.79
CA SER A 434 17.42 21.84 23.61
C SER A 434 17.05 20.37 23.50
N ASN A 435 16.96 19.66 24.62
CA ASN A 435 16.53 18.26 24.67
C ASN A 435 15.04 18.09 24.36
N GLU A 436 14.19 19.04 24.78
CA GLU A 436 12.75 19.01 24.49
C GLU A 436 12.49 19.27 23.01
N LEU A 437 13.17 20.27 22.42
CA LEU A 437 13.13 20.52 20.98
C LEU A 437 13.61 19.31 20.18
N ALA A 438 14.71 18.67 20.59
CA ALA A 438 15.20 17.46 19.94
C ALA A 438 14.24 16.28 20.08
N ALA A 439 13.49 16.19 21.18
CA ALA A 439 12.44 15.19 21.38
C ALA A 439 11.20 15.45 20.50
N ILE A 440 10.80 16.72 20.32
CA ILE A 440 9.71 17.12 19.42
C ILE A 440 10.02 16.70 17.97
N VAL A 441 11.28 16.83 17.54
CA VAL A 441 11.72 16.42 16.19
C VAL A 441 11.92 14.90 16.08
N GLY A 442 11.91 14.18 17.21
CA GLY A 442 12.17 12.75 17.27
C GLY A 442 13.64 12.36 17.08
N ILE A 443 14.57 13.30 17.29
CA ILE A 443 16.02 13.10 17.16
C ILE A 443 16.63 12.67 18.51
N ALA A 444 16.08 13.15 19.63
CA ALA A 444 16.53 12.71 20.95
C ALA A 444 15.94 11.33 21.30
N PRO A 445 16.77 10.41 21.85
CA PRO A 445 16.25 9.16 22.39
C PRO A 445 15.30 9.46 23.55
N TYR A 446 14.04 9.08 23.38
CA TYR A 446 13.06 9.17 24.46
C TYR A 446 13.34 8.06 25.46
N ALA A 447 13.76 8.40 26.68
CA ALA A 447 13.86 7.43 27.76
C ALA A 447 12.45 6.90 28.06
N ARG A 448 12.18 5.64 27.67
CA ARG A 448 10.99 4.91 28.13
C ARG A 448 11.22 4.43 29.57
N ASP A 449 11.53 5.34 30.47
CA ASP A 449 11.46 5.05 31.90
C ASP A 449 9.99 5.19 32.29
N SER A 450 9.21 4.14 32.02
CA SER A 450 7.94 3.93 32.68
C SER A 450 8.23 3.66 34.16
N ASP A 451 8.19 4.71 34.97
CA ASP A 451 8.15 4.70 36.43
C ASP A 451 9.13 3.75 37.13
N LYS A 452 10.20 4.35 37.68
CA LYS A 452 10.59 4.00 39.06
C LYS A 452 9.43 4.41 39.97
N ARG A 453 8.59 3.45 40.34
CA ARG A 453 7.71 3.52 41.51
C ARG A 453 7.88 2.28 42.35
#